data_AF-A0A1Y4NRQ3-F1
#
_entry.id   AF-A0A1Y4NRQ3-F1
#
_cell.length_a   1.000
_cell.length_b   1.000
_cell.length_c   1.000
_cell.angle_alpha   90.00
_cell.angle_beta   90.00
_cell.angle_gamma   90.00
#
_symmetry.space_group_name_H-M   'P 1'
#
loop_
_entity.id
_entity.type
_entity.pdbx_description
1 polymer ?
#
loop_
_entity_poly.entity_id
_entity_poly.type
_entity_poly.pdbx_seq_one_letter_code
_entity_poly.pdbx_strand_id
1 'polypeptide(L)'
;MEVSAVCLTGAKVLQYADTWGEGIVICGYRLQDMQYTQLREMLPESFSLLLISSPEKWADGLPDGVIGLPMPLKVYDLVNTVEMLLQSMEQRKRRRREKGRVRNSREKEQIDQAKALLMERNHMSEEEAHRYLQKTSMETGRNMLETAQMVLTIMNE
;
A
#
# COMPACT_ATOMS: atom_id res chain seq x y z
N MET A 1 20.44 10.65 2.53
CA MET A 1 20.13 9.92 1.30
C MET A 1 21.24 8.92 1.07
N GLU A 2 20.92 7.63 0.99
CA GLU A 2 21.90 6.56 0.72
C GLU A 2 21.48 5.85 -0.57
N VAL A 3 22.44 5.51 -1.42
CA VAL A 3 22.18 4.81 -2.69
C VAL A 3 22.21 3.31 -2.43
N SER A 4 21.05 2.66 -2.53
CA SER A 4 20.93 1.23 -2.24
C SER A 4 21.50 0.33 -3.34
N ALA A 5 21.42 0.74 -4.61
CA ALA A 5 22.02 0.03 -5.74
C ALA A 5 22.22 0.95 -6.96
N VAL A 6 23.13 0.54 -7.84
CA VAL A 6 23.32 1.14 -9.18
C VAL A 6 23.21 0.04 -10.22
N CYS A 7 22.42 0.28 -11.27
CA CYS A 7 22.16 -0.68 -12.33
C CYS A 7 21.99 0.01 -13.69
N LEU A 8 22.21 -0.73 -14.77
CA LEU A 8 22.16 -0.23 -16.15
C LEU A 8 20.98 -0.79 -16.95
N THR A 9 20.34 -1.84 -16.44
CA THR A 9 19.23 -2.57 -17.07
C THR A 9 17.98 -2.46 -16.20
N GLY A 10 16.82 -2.29 -16.84
CA GLY A 10 15.53 -2.30 -16.17
C GLY A 10 15.21 -3.66 -15.57
N ALA A 11 15.66 -4.76 -16.19
CA ALA A 11 15.52 -6.10 -15.59
C ALA A 11 16.16 -6.19 -14.20
N LYS A 12 17.33 -5.56 -13.99
CA LYS A 12 17.99 -5.55 -12.67
C LYS A 12 17.28 -4.63 -11.68
N VAL A 13 16.70 -3.52 -12.14
CA VAL A 13 15.84 -2.65 -11.31
C VAL A 13 14.65 -3.46 -10.78
N LEU A 14 13.98 -4.23 -11.66
CA LEU A 14 12.81 -5.04 -11.29
C LEU A 14 13.17 -6.12 -10.27
N GLN A 15 14.30 -6.80 -10.44
CA GLN A 15 14.79 -7.78 -9.45
C GLN A 15 15.00 -7.16 -8.06
N TYR A 16 15.55 -5.94 -7.99
CA TYR A 16 15.65 -5.22 -6.72
C TYR A 16 14.28 -4.78 -6.21
N ALA A 17 13.38 -4.34 -7.09
CA ALA A 17 12.02 -3.96 -6.71
C ALA A 17 11.17 -5.13 -6.20
N ASP A 18 11.45 -6.37 -6.62
CA ASP A 18 10.81 -7.56 -6.06
C ASP A 18 11.34 -7.88 -4.65
N THR A 19 12.62 -7.59 -4.42
CA THR A 19 13.27 -7.80 -3.12
C THR A 19 12.91 -6.69 -2.12
N TRP A 20 12.69 -5.47 -2.61
CA TRP A 20 12.41 -4.29 -1.80
C TRP A 20 10.92 -3.93 -1.84
N GLY A 21 10.29 -3.68 -0.69
CA GLY A 21 8.85 -3.39 -0.68
C GLY A 21 8.47 -2.01 -1.26
N GLU A 22 9.36 -1.03 -1.22
CA GLU A 22 9.13 0.36 -1.66
C GLU A 22 10.47 1.05 -1.98
N GLY A 23 10.46 2.06 -2.85
CA GLY A 23 11.70 2.76 -3.22
C GLY A 23 11.53 3.90 -4.22
N ILE A 24 12.65 4.56 -4.53
CA ILE A 24 12.75 5.57 -5.58
C ILE A 24 13.75 5.06 -6.62
N VAL A 25 13.32 5.01 -7.87
CA VAL A 25 14.18 4.69 -9.01
C VAL A 25 14.52 5.99 -9.73
N ILE A 26 15.80 6.30 -9.86
CA ILE A 26 16.28 7.45 -10.64
C ILE A 26 16.86 6.91 -11.95
N CYS A 27 16.32 7.33 -13.10
CA CYS A 27 16.76 6.82 -14.39
C CYS A 27 16.67 7.87 -15.51
N GLY A 28 17.38 7.62 -16.61
CA GLY A 28 17.21 8.37 -17.85
C GLY A 28 16.08 7.83 -18.72
N TYR A 29 15.88 8.41 -19.90
CA TYR A 29 14.82 8.01 -20.83
C TYR A 29 14.90 6.53 -21.26
N ARG A 30 16.11 6.00 -21.41
CA ARG A 30 16.36 4.65 -21.90
C ARG A 30 17.43 3.96 -21.06
N LEU A 31 17.11 2.76 -20.58
CA LEU A 31 18.05 1.79 -20.01
C LEU A 31 18.60 0.91 -21.14
N GLN A 32 19.60 0.07 -20.85
CA GLN A 32 20.24 -0.76 -21.89
C GLN A 32 19.25 -1.71 -22.60
N ASP A 33 18.23 -2.17 -21.89
CA ASP A 33 17.26 -3.20 -22.30
C ASP A 33 15.84 -2.68 -22.52
N MET A 34 15.45 -1.53 -21.95
CA MET A 34 14.07 -1.01 -22.04
C MET A 34 13.97 0.51 -21.88
N GLN A 35 12.82 1.08 -22.26
CA GLN A 35 12.49 2.48 -21.98
C GLN A 35 11.92 2.67 -20.57
N TYR A 36 11.99 3.90 -20.05
CA TYR A 36 11.46 4.22 -18.71
C TYR A 36 9.95 3.93 -18.59
N THR A 37 9.19 4.06 -19.69
CA THR A 37 7.75 3.76 -19.73
C THR A 37 7.48 2.28 -19.48
N GLN A 38 8.22 1.40 -20.17
CA GLN A 38 8.15 -0.05 -19.97
C GLN A 38 8.55 -0.43 -18.54
N LEU A 39 9.63 0.17 -18.02
CA LEU A 39 10.04 -0.03 -16.63
C LEU A 39 8.92 0.39 -15.67
N ARG A 40 8.27 1.55 -15.91
CA ARG A 40 7.18 2.04 -15.08
C ARG A 40 5.97 1.09 -15.09
N GLU A 41 5.60 0.52 -16.24
CA GLU A 41 4.49 -0.42 -16.36
C GLU A 41 4.71 -1.70 -15.52
N MET A 42 5.96 -2.16 -15.42
CA MET A 42 6.31 -3.36 -14.65
C MET A 42 6.62 -3.06 -13.18
N LEU A 43 6.91 -1.81 -12.82
CA LEU A 43 7.23 -1.42 -11.45
C LEU A 43 5.99 -1.41 -10.54
N PRO A 44 6.09 -1.91 -9.29
CA PRO A 44 5.01 -1.79 -8.32
C PRO A 44 4.69 -0.33 -7.98
N GLU A 45 3.42 -0.03 -7.63
CA GLU A 45 2.98 1.32 -7.23
C GLU A 45 3.66 1.86 -5.95
N SER A 46 4.29 0.98 -5.17
CA SER A 46 5.11 1.37 -4.02
C SER A 46 6.43 2.03 -4.42
N PHE A 47 6.81 1.95 -5.70
CA PHE A 47 7.97 2.62 -6.25
C PHE A 47 7.59 3.92 -6.95
N SER A 48 8.40 4.95 -6.73
CA SER A 48 8.32 6.19 -7.49
C SER A 48 9.47 6.25 -8.49
N LEU A 49 9.21 6.76 -9.70
CA LEU A 49 10.24 6.87 -10.74
C LEU A 49 10.57 8.34 -11.01
N LEU A 50 11.83 8.71 -10.78
CA LEU A 50 12.38 10.02 -11.13
C LEU A 50 13.13 9.90 -12.46
N LEU A 51 12.55 10.50 -13.50
CA LEU A 51 13.08 10.51 -14.85
C LEU A 51 13.93 11.77 -15.08
N ILE A 52 15.18 11.59 -15.51
CA ILE A 52 16.09 12.67 -15.87
C ILE A 52 16.30 12.66 -17.39
N SER A 53 15.72 13.61 -18.12
CA SER A 53 15.87 13.70 -19.58
C SER A 53 15.54 15.08 -20.15
N SER A 54 15.65 15.23 -21.47
CA SER A 54 15.13 16.42 -22.17
C SER A 54 13.61 16.49 -22.02
N PRO A 55 13.02 17.68 -21.75
CA PRO A 55 11.56 17.86 -21.65
C PRO A 55 10.78 17.32 -22.86
N GLU A 56 11.38 17.36 -24.04
CA GLU A 56 10.80 16.88 -25.31
C GLU A 56 10.43 15.39 -25.24
N LYS A 57 11.11 14.62 -24.38
CA LYS A 57 10.89 13.17 -24.22
C LYS A 57 9.62 12.82 -23.46
N TRP A 58 8.96 13.80 -22.85
CA TRP A 58 7.68 13.65 -22.15
C TRP A 58 6.73 14.82 -22.43
N ALA A 59 6.84 15.43 -23.61
CA ALA A 59 5.97 16.54 -24.01
C ALA A 59 4.48 16.16 -23.98
N ASP A 60 4.18 14.89 -24.28
CA ASP A 60 2.81 14.32 -24.23
C ASP A 60 2.34 13.98 -22.80
N GLY A 61 3.16 14.29 -21.79
CA GLY A 61 2.91 14.00 -20.39
C GLY A 61 3.76 12.86 -19.85
N LEU A 62 3.68 12.68 -18.53
CA LEU A 62 4.36 11.61 -17.80
C LEU A 62 3.32 10.61 -17.28
N PRO A 63 3.62 9.31 -17.30
CA PRO A 63 2.77 8.30 -16.67
C PRO A 63 2.61 8.55 -15.16
N ASP A 64 1.51 8.08 -14.59
CA ASP A 64 1.27 8.17 -13.16
C ASP A 64 2.39 7.54 -12.34
N GLY A 65 2.88 8.26 -11.33
CA GLY A 65 4.00 7.81 -10.50
C GLY A 65 5.39 8.08 -11.09
N VAL A 66 5.46 8.77 -12.23
CA VAL A 66 6.71 9.30 -12.79
C VAL A 66 6.81 10.81 -12.54
N ILE A 67 7.99 11.25 -12.09
CA ILE A 67 8.34 12.67 -11.97
C ILE A 67 9.48 12.96 -12.92
N GLY A 68 9.34 13.99 -13.76
CA GLY A 68 10.37 14.41 -14.70
C GLY A 68 11.21 15.54 -14.14
N LEU A 69 12.54 15.40 -14.22
CA LEU A 69 13.50 16.45 -13.94
C LEU A 69 14.25 16.80 -15.24
N PRO A 70 14.06 18.02 -15.79
CA PRO A 70 14.58 18.38 -17.09
C PRO A 70 16.10 18.59 -17.07
N MET A 71 16.74 18.27 -18.19
CA MET A 71 18.14 18.62 -18.44
C MET A 71 18.27 20.00 -19.13
N PRO A 72 19.33 20.78 -18.84
CA PRO A 72 20.39 20.51 -17.86
C PRO A 72 19.89 20.72 -16.42
N LEU A 73 20.15 19.74 -15.54
CA LEU A 73 19.69 19.79 -14.16
C LEU A 73 20.70 20.49 -13.24
N LYS A 74 20.20 21.23 -12.23
CA LYS A 74 21.02 21.67 -11.11
C LYS A 74 20.97 20.62 -10.00
N VAL A 75 22.09 20.42 -9.31
CA VAL A 75 22.18 19.45 -8.20
C VAL A 75 21.09 19.72 -7.15
N TYR A 76 20.82 20.99 -6.86
CA TYR A 76 19.77 21.41 -5.93
C TYR A 76 18.38 20.89 -6.34
N ASP A 77 18.04 20.95 -7.63
CA ASP A 77 16.74 20.49 -8.12
C ASP A 77 16.58 18.97 -7.97
N LEU A 78 17.67 18.21 -8.18
CA LEU A 78 17.69 16.76 -7.95
C LEU A 78 17.48 16.43 -6.47
N VAL A 79 18.22 17.08 -5.58
CA VAL A 79 18.12 16.82 -4.13
C VAL A 79 16.71 17.13 -3.63
N ASN A 80 16.15 18.29 -3.97
CA ASN A 80 14.80 18.66 -3.57
C ASN A 80 13.74 17.69 -4.08
N THR A 81 13.87 17.25 -5.33
CA THR A 81 12.90 16.32 -5.92
C THR A 81 12.95 14.96 -5.25
N VAL A 82 14.14 14.47 -4.91
CA VAL A 82 14.29 13.21 -4.16
C VAL A 82 13.78 13.36 -2.73
N GLU A 83 14.03 14.48 -2.05
CA GLU A 83 13.48 14.75 -0.72
C GLU A 83 11.94 14.78 -0.73
N MET A 84 11.34 15.44 -1.71
CA MET A 84 9.88 15.44 -1.91
C MET A 84 9.34 14.02 -2.12
N LEU A 85 10.02 13.20 -2.92
CA LEU A 85 9.63 11.80 -3.14
C LEU A 85 9.73 10.97 -1.86
N LEU A 86 10.80 11.13 -1.08
CA LEU A 86 10.98 10.45 0.21
C LEU A 86 9.87 10.84 1.20
N GLN A 87 9.52 12.13 1.29
CA GLN A 87 8.42 12.59 2.12
C GLN A 87 7.07 12.02 1.66
N SER A 88 6.83 11.96 0.35
CA SER A 88 5.62 11.37 -0.22
C SER A 88 5.49 9.89 0.17
N MET A 89 6.59 9.13 0.09
CA MET A 89 6.62 7.73 0.50
C MET A 89 6.31 7.55 1.99
N GLU A 90 6.93 8.35 2.86
CA GLU A 90 6.70 8.30 4.31
C GLU A 90 5.22 8.59 4.64
N GLN A 91 4.63 9.59 3.98
CA GLN A 91 3.21 9.90 4.12
C GLN A 91 2.30 8.76 3.64
N ARG A 92 2.60 8.15 2.48
CA ARG A 92 1.84 6.99 1.98
C ARG A 92 1.90 5.83 2.97
N LYS A 93 3.08 5.55 3.53
CA LYS A 93 3.31 4.51 4.54
C LYS A 93 2.50 4.79 5.81
N ARG A 94 2.52 6.03 6.31
CA ARG A 94 1.72 6.44 7.46
C ARG A 94 0.23 6.28 7.20
N ARG A 95 -0.28 6.74 6.06
CA ARG A 95 -1.69 6.58 5.66
C ARG A 95 -2.11 5.11 5.56
N ARG A 96 -1.26 4.24 5.01
CA ARG A 96 -1.50 2.79 4.93
C ARG A 96 -1.62 2.17 6.33
N ARG A 97 -0.72 2.53 7.25
CA ARG A 97 -0.76 2.08 8.66
C ARG A 97 -2.00 2.56 9.39
N GLU A 98 -2.37 3.83 9.21
CA GLU A 98 -3.57 4.42 9.81
C GLU A 98 -4.84 3.74 9.29
N LYS A 99 -4.96 3.52 7.98
CA LYS A 99 -6.09 2.77 7.39
C LYS A 99 -6.21 1.34 7.96
N GLY A 100 -5.09 0.63 8.12
CA GLY A 100 -5.09 -0.71 8.73
C GLY A 100 -5.56 -0.69 10.18
N ARG A 101 -5.14 0.31 10.97
CA ARG A 101 -5.58 0.48 12.36
C ARG A 101 -7.07 0.78 12.47
N VAL A 102 -7.58 1.70 11.63
CA VAL A 102 -9.00 2.07 11.61
C VAL A 102 -9.88 0.89 11.19
N ARG A 103 -9.41 0.07 10.25
CA ARG A 103 -10.13 -1.16 9.86
C ARG A 103 -10.21 -2.10 11.06
N ASN A 104 -9.08 -2.40 11.69
CA ASN A 104 -9.03 -3.32 12.82
C ASN A 104 -9.88 -2.83 14.03
N SER A 105 -9.90 -1.52 14.30
CA SER A 105 -10.77 -0.99 15.36
C SER A 105 -12.26 -1.16 15.05
N ARG A 106 -12.67 -0.93 13.80
CA ARG A 106 -14.06 -1.13 13.37
C ARG A 106 -14.45 -2.61 13.36
N GLU A 107 -13.52 -3.48 12.96
CA GLU A 107 -13.71 -4.94 13.01
C GLU A 107 -13.92 -5.42 14.45
N LYS A 108 -13.12 -4.90 15.39
CA LYS A 108 -13.27 -5.20 16.82
C LYS A 108 -14.60 -4.70 17.38
N GLU A 109 -15.01 -3.48 17.03
CA GLU A 109 -16.28 -2.90 17.47
C GLU A 109 -17.49 -3.73 17.02
N GLN A 110 -17.48 -4.24 15.78
CA GLN A 110 -18.54 -5.13 15.30
C GLN A 110 -18.61 -6.45 16.06
N ILE A 111 -17.46 -7.02 16.42
CA ILE A 111 -17.39 -8.24 17.24
C ILE A 111 -17.92 -7.96 18.65
N ASP A 112 -17.56 -6.83 19.25
CA ASP A 112 -18.01 -6.47 20.59
C ASP A 112 -19.51 -6.16 20.62
N GLN A 113 -20.05 -5.52 19.58
CA GLN A 113 -21.51 -5.33 19.41
C GLN A 113 -22.25 -6.67 19.29
N ALA A 114 -21.71 -7.61 18.49
CA ALA A 114 -22.32 -8.94 18.36
C ALA A 114 -22.32 -9.71 19.69
N LYS A 115 -21.23 -9.60 20.47
CA LYS A 115 -21.18 -10.18 21.83
C LYS A 115 -22.21 -9.55 22.74
N ALA A 116 -22.30 -8.21 22.77
CA ALA A 116 -23.28 -7.52 23.61
C ALA A 116 -24.72 -7.97 23.28
N LEU A 117 -25.04 -8.11 21.99
CA LEU A 117 -26.35 -8.60 21.55
C LEU A 117 -26.63 -10.04 22.00
N LEU A 118 -25.62 -10.93 21.94
CA LEU A 118 -25.72 -12.29 22.46
C LEU A 118 -25.87 -12.32 23.99
N MET A 119 -25.21 -11.40 24.70
CA MET A 119 -25.36 -11.27 26.15
C MET A 119 -26.78 -10.82 26.53
N GLU A 120 -27.33 -9.84 25.80
CA GLU A 120 -28.67 -9.30 26.05
C GLU A 120 -29.79 -10.28 25.68
N ARG A 121 -29.75 -10.87 24.48
CA ARG A 121 -30.84 -11.72 23.97
C ARG A 121 -30.74 -13.19 24.39
N ASN A 122 -29.53 -13.72 24.47
CA ASN A 122 -29.31 -15.15 24.78
C ASN A 122 -28.83 -15.38 26.21
N HIS A 123 -28.76 -14.32 27.05
CA HIS A 123 -28.29 -14.38 28.44
C HIS A 123 -26.93 -15.07 28.59
N MET A 124 -26.06 -14.92 27.58
CA MET A 124 -24.70 -15.43 27.60
C MET A 124 -23.78 -14.50 28.40
N SER A 125 -22.79 -15.04 29.08
CA SER A 125 -21.64 -14.26 29.56
C SER A 125 -20.74 -13.83 28.39
N GLU A 126 -19.85 -12.86 28.60
CA GLU A 126 -18.92 -12.40 27.55
C GLU A 126 -18.05 -13.55 27.00
N GLU A 127 -17.57 -14.43 27.88
CA GLU A 127 -16.79 -15.61 27.49
C GLU A 127 -17.60 -16.59 26.64
N GLU A 128 -18.87 -16.80 26.99
CA GLU A 128 -19.78 -17.68 26.24
C GLU A 128 -20.13 -17.09 24.87
N ALA A 129 -20.40 -15.78 24.80
CA ALA A 129 -20.66 -15.07 23.55
C ALA A 129 -19.43 -15.11 22.62
N HIS A 130 -18.22 -14.95 23.17
CA HIS A 130 -16.99 -15.06 22.40
C HIS A 130 -16.76 -16.50 21.89
N ARG A 131 -16.96 -17.50 22.76
CA ARG A 131 -16.85 -18.92 22.38
C ARG A 131 -17.89 -19.31 21.34
N TYR A 132 -19.10 -18.75 21.42
CA TYR A 132 -20.16 -18.95 20.44
C TYR A 132 -19.74 -18.42 19.06
N LEU A 133 -19.30 -17.16 18.96
CA LEU A 133 -18.82 -16.57 17.70
C LEU A 133 -17.64 -17.35 17.12
N GLN A 134 -16.71 -17.79 17.96
CA GLN A 134 -15.56 -18.59 17.55
C GLN A 134 -15.98 -19.96 16.99
N LYS A 135 -16.88 -20.65 17.69
CA LYS A 135 -17.40 -21.96 17.28
C LYS A 135 -18.15 -21.86 15.95
N THR A 136 -19.04 -20.88 15.82
CA THR A 136 -19.81 -20.65 14.58
C THR A 136 -18.90 -20.27 13.40
N SER A 137 -17.86 -19.47 13.64
CA SER A 137 -16.82 -19.15 12.64
C SER A 137 -16.10 -20.43 12.17
N MET A 138 -15.71 -21.32 13.09
CA MET A 138 -15.06 -22.59 12.75
C MET A 138 -15.99 -23.56 12.00
N GLU A 139 -17.25 -23.67 12.43
CA GLU A 139 -18.24 -24.56 11.79
C GLU A 139 -18.62 -24.08 10.38
N THR A 140 -18.62 -22.78 10.15
CA THR A 140 -18.97 -22.18 8.84
C THR A 140 -17.77 -21.91 7.94
N GLY A 141 -16.55 -22.05 8.44
CA GLY A 141 -15.31 -21.74 7.71
C GLY A 141 -15.13 -20.25 7.39
N ARG A 142 -15.84 -19.35 8.09
CA ARG A 142 -15.84 -17.90 7.85
C ARG A 142 -15.02 -17.14 8.88
N ASN A 143 -14.65 -15.90 8.58
CA ASN A 143 -13.97 -15.05 9.56
C ASN A 143 -14.91 -14.73 10.75
N MET A 144 -14.34 -14.58 11.95
CA MET A 144 -15.06 -14.13 13.15
C MET A 144 -15.77 -12.80 12.93
N LEU A 145 -15.20 -11.88 12.13
CA LEU A 145 -15.84 -10.64 11.73
C LEU A 145 -17.13 -10.85 10.94
N GLU A 146 -17.08 -11.72 9.92
CA GLU A 146 -18.24 -12.04 9.08
C GLU A 146 -19.33 -12.73 9.91
N THR A 147 -18.91 -13.56 10.86
CA THR A 147 -19.81 -14.21 11.82
C THR A 147 -20.48 -13.18 12.72
N ALA A 148 -19.74 -12.20 13.24
CA ALA A 148 -20.29 -11.12 14.04
C ALA A 148 -21.30 -10.27 13.24
N GLN A 149 -20.99 -9.93 11.99
CA GLN A 149 -21.91 -9.19 11.10
C GLN A 149 -23.20 -9.99 10.82
N MET A 150 -23.10 -11.31 10.60
CA MET A 150 -24.25 -12.17 10.42
C MET A 150 -25.15 -12.17 11.66
N VAL A 151 -24.56 -12.34 12.86
CA VAL A 151 -25.30 -12.30 14.13
C VAL A 151 -26.01 -10.96 14.32
N LEU A 152 -25.31 -9.84 14.06
CA LEU A 152 -25.91 -8.50 14.10
C LEU A 152 -27.05 -8.34 13.09
N THR A 153 -26.99 -8.98 11.92
CA THR A 153 -28.05 -8.87 10.90
C THR A 153 -29.28 -9.69 11.28
N ILE A 154 -29.08 -10.93 11.75
CA ILE A 154 -30.18 -11.86 12.05
C ILE A 154 -30.90 -11.49 13.35
N MET A 155 -30.20 -10.92 14.33
CA MET A 155 -30.74 -10.66 15.67
C MET A 155 -31.19 -9.21 15.89
N ASN A 156 -30.94 -8.31 14.92
CA ASN A 156 -31.43 -6.93 14.91
C ASN A 156 -32.73 -6.78 14.09
N GLU A 157 -33.24 -7.88 13.53
CA GLU A 157 -34.65 -8.07 13.13
C GLU A 157 -35.47 -8.62 14.31
#